data_AF-A0A6S6TGC8-F1
#
_entry.id   AF-A0A6S6TGC8-F1
#
_cell.length_a   1.000
_cell.length_b   1.000
_cell.length_c   1.000
_cell.angle_alpha   90.00
_cell.angle_beta   90.00
_cell.angle_gamma   90.00
#
_symmetry.space_group_name_H-M   'P 1'
#
loop_
_entity.id
_entity.type
_entity.pdbx_description
1 polymer ?
#
loop_
_entity_poly.entity_id
_entity_poly.type
_entity_poly.pdbx_seq_one_letter_code
_entity_poly.pdbx_strand_id
1 'polypeptide(L)' 'MAVVKKLISLDSVIAEELESLSKTLDITQKELIERALDFYFDHTDSITAQKLSDDVASGKVKVHDADDVFAELGLE' A
#
# COMPACT_ATOMS: atom_id res chain seq x y z
N MET A 1 10.25 2.88 14.40
CA MET A 1 9.24 3.54 13.53
C MET A 1 8.14 4.11 14.41
N ALA A 2 7.52 5.23 14.02
CA ALA A 2 6.40 5.80 14.78
C ALA A 2 5.15 4.92 14.58
N VAL A 3 4.44 4.60 15.67
CA VAL A 3 3.21 3.80 15.62
C VAL A 3 2.01 4.73 15.64
N VAL A 4 1.15 4.64 14.62
CA VAL A 4 -0.12 5.39 14.54
C VAL A 4 -1.28 4.44 14.80
N LYS A 5 -2.16 4.78 15.75
CA LYS A 5 -3.35 3.97 16.05
C LYS A 5 -4.47 4.27 15.06
N LYS A 6 -5.13 3.23 14.58
CA LYS A 6 -6.35 3.32 13.77
C LYS A 6 -7.43 2.47 14.42
N LEU A 7 -8.62 3.06 14.55
CA LEU A 7 -9.82 2.34 14.94
C LEU A 7 -10.54 1.91 13.65
N ILE A 8 -10.82 0.62 13.52
CA ILE A 8 -11.54 0.06 12.37
C ILE A 8 -12.68 -0.82 12.87
N SER A 9 -13.75 -0.88 12.08
CA SER A 9 -14.84 -1.83 12.29
C SER A 9 -14.66 -3.00 11.31
N LEU A 10 -14.85 -4.21 11.80
CA LEU A 10 -14.77 -5.45 11.02
C LEU A 10 -16.09 -6.21 11.14
N ASP A 11 -16.39 -7.00 10.11
CA ASP A 11 -17.44 -8.02 10.23
C ASP A 11 -17.11 -8.98 11.37
N SER A 12 -18.12 -9.44 12.11
CA SER A 12 -17.91 -10.29 13.29
C SER A 12 -17.19 -11.59 12.96
N VAL A 13 -17.49 -12.20 11.80
CA VAL A 13 -16.85 -13.46 11.38
C VAL A 13 -15.37 -13.23 11.11
N ILE A 14 -15.03 -12.12 10.45
CA ILE A 14 -13.64 -11.75 10.16
C ILE A 14 -12.87 -11.45 11.45
N ALA A 15 -13.52 -10.79 12.42
CA ALA A 15 -12.90 -10.49 13.71
C ALA A 15 -12.59 -11.78 14.51
N GLU A 16 -13.51 -12.73 14.51
CA GLU A 16 -13.32 -14.05 15.15
C GLU A 16 -12.21 -14.86 14.47
N GLU A 17 -12.16 -14.85 13.14
CA GLU A 17 -11.13 -15.54 12.38
C GLU A 17 -9.75 -14.91 12.60
N LEU A 18 -9.66 -13.58 12.61
CA LEU A 18 -8.44 -12.85 12.96
C LEU A 18 -7.92 -13.25 14.35
N GLU A 19 -8.81 -13.31 15.34
CA GLU A 19 -8.46 -13.74 16.69
C GLU A 19 -7.96 -15.18 16.71
N SER A 20 -8.69 -16.10 16.08
CA SER A 20 -8.32 -17.52 15.99
C SER A 20 -6.95 -17.71 15.36
N LEU A 21 -6.72 -17.12 14.18
CA LEU A 21 -5.45 -17.22 13.45
C LEU A 21 -4.29 -16.61 14.22
N SER A 22 -4.50 -15.45 14.86
CA SER A 22 -3.46 -14.82 15.68
C SER A 22 -3.01 -15.71 16.83
N LYS A 23 -3.95 -16.40 17.49
CA LYS A 23 -3.64 -17.37 18.56
C LYS A 23 -2.94 -18.61 18.02
N THR A 24 -3.39 -19.15 16.88
CA THR A 24 -2.76 -20.33 16.27
C THR A 24 -1.31 -20.06 15.85
N LEU A 25 -1.03 -18.85 15.36
CA LEU A 25 0.29 -18.44 14.91
C LEU A 25 1.18 -17.87 16.03
N ASP A 26 0.66 -17.76 17.25
CA ASP A 26 1.33 -17.15 18.42
C ASP A 26 1.85 -15.73 18.14
N ILE A 27 1.05 -14.92 17.45
CA ILE A 27 1.36 -13.51 17.17
C ILE A 27 0.19 -12.60 17.56
N THR A 28 0.46 -11.31 17.67
CA THR A 28 -0.61 -10.35 17.95
C THR A 28 -1.51 -10.14 16.73
N GLN A 29 -2.80 -9.85 16.94
CA GLN A 29 -3.70 -9.47 15.84
C GLN A 29 -3.17 -8.26 15.06
N LYS A 30 -2.51 -7.31 15.74
CA LYS A 30 -1.81 -6.17 15.13
C LYS A 30 -0.80 -6.63 14.09
N GLU A 31 0.08 -7.55 14.47
CA GLU A 31 1.13 -8.06 13.59
C GLU A 31 0.56 -8.84 12.41
N LEU A 32 -0.50 -9.62 12.65
CA LEU A 32 -1.20 -10.34 11.58
C LEU A 32 -1.83 -9.37 10.56
N ILE A 33 -2.47 -8.29 11.04
CA ILE A 33 -3.02 -7.24 10.18
C ILE A 33 -1.89 -6.54 9.41
N GLU A 34 -0.78 -6.17 10.06
CA GLU A 34 0.35 -5.50 9.40
C GLU A 34 0.90 -6.37 8.26
N ARG A 35 1.17 -7.66 8.51
CA ARG A 35 1.65 -8.59 7.47
C ARG A 35 0.67 -8.75 6.31
N ALA A 36 -0.62 -8.80 6.60
CA ALA A 36 -1.65 -8.91 5.56
C ALA A 36 -1.75 -7.64 4.70
N LEU A 37 -1.65 -6.47 5.33
CA LEU A 37 -1.64 -5.18 4.63
C LEU A 37 -0.38 -5.00 3.80
N ASP A 38 0.80 -5.35 4.33
CA ASP A 38 2.06 -5.30 3.59
C ASP A 38 1.98 -6.16 2.33
N PHE A 39 1.53 -7.41 2.46
CA PHE A 39 1.34 -8.31 1.31
C PHE A 39 0.34 -7.75 0.29
N TYR A 40 -0.78 -7.19 0.76
CA TYR A 40 -1.79 -6.60 -0.13
C TYR A 40 -1.26 -5.35 -0.85
N PHE A 41 -0.47 -4.51 -0.17
CA PHE A 41 0.14 -3.33 -0.77
C PHE A 41 1.19 -3.71 -1.81
N ASP A 42 2.08 -4.67 -1.53
CA ASP A 42 3.04 -5.17 -2.51
C ASP A 42 2.34 -5.70 -3.79
N HIS A 43 1.24 -6.42 -3.61
CA HIS A 43 0.43 -6.89 -4.72
C HIS A 43 -0.24 -5.73 -5.49
N THR A 44 -0.80 -4.76 -4.77
CA THR A 44 -1.52 -3.62 -5.34
C THR A 44 -0.58 -2.63 -6.03
N ASP A 45 0.65 -2.49 -5.57
CA ASP A 45 1.67 -1.63 -6.18
C ASP A 45 1.94 -2.06 -7.62
N SER A 46 1.97 -3.38 -7.87
CA SER A 46 2.12 -3.92 -9.23
C SER A 46 0.95 -3.52 -10.14
N ILE A 47 -0.28 -3.53 -9.62
CA ILE A 47 -1.48 -3.14 -10.36
C ILE A 47 -1.52 -1.62 -10.57
N THR A 48 -1.14 -0.86 -9.56
CA THR A 48 -1.12 0.60 -9.58
C THR A 48 -0.06 1.12 -10.54
N ALA A 49 1.13 0.49 -10.58
CA ALA A 49 2.18 0.80 -11.54
C ALA A 49 1.72 0.55 -12.99
N GLN A 50 0.99 -0.55 -13.23
CA GLN A 50 0.42 -0.83 -14.54
C GLN A 50 -0.61 0.24 -14.94
N LYS A 51 -1.55 0.55 -14.04
CA LYS A 51 -2.56 1.58 -14.30
C LYS A 51 -1.94 2.95 -14.56
N LEU A 52 -0.92 3.34 -13.79
CA LEU A 52 -0.19 4.59 -14.00
C LEU A 52 0.51 4.60 -15.38
N SER A 53 1.13 3.49 -15.76
CA SER A 53 1.76 3.34 -17.08
C SER A 53 0.74 3.48 -18.21
N ASP A 54 -0.45 2.88 -18.06
CA ASP A 54 -1.54 2.98 -19.04
C ASP A 54 -2.11 4.41 -19.11
N ASP A 55 -2.21 5.10 -17.98
CA ASP A 55 -2.67 6.49 -17.90
C ASP A 55 -1.67 7.48 -18.53
N VAL A 56 -0.36 7.21 -18.41
CA VAL A 56 0.70 7.93 -19.15
C VAL A 56 0.61 7.63 -20.65
N ALA A 57 0.50 6.36 -21.03
CA ALA A 57 0.40 5.95 -22.44
C ALA A 57 -0.85 6.51 -23.14
N SER A 58 -1.96 6.63 -22.41
CA SER A 58 -3.21 7.20 -22.93
C SER A 58 -3.28 8.73 -22.91
N GLY A 59 -2.23 9.41 -22.44
CA GLY A 59 -2.13 10.87 -22.40
C GLY A 59 -3.05 11.55 -21.38
N LYS A 60 -3.62 10.78 -20.43
CA LYS A 60 -4.46 11.32 -19.35
C LYS A 60 -3.64 12.00 -18.26
N VAL A 61 -2.34 11.73 -18.21
CA VAL A 61 -1.39 12.32 -17.26
C VAL A 61 -0.43 13.22 -18.03
N LYS A 62 -0.23 14.45 -17.55
CA LYS A 62 0.83 15.34 -18.08
C LYS A 62 2.18 14.75 -17.69
N VAL A 63 2.94 14.32 -18.68
CA VAL A 63 4.36 13.99 -18.54
C VAL A 63 5.19 15.25 -18.79
N HIS A 64 6.19 15.45 -17.94
CA HIS A 64 7.17 16.53 -18.05
C HIS A 64 8.49 15.93 -18.54
N ASP A 65 9.26 16.70 -19.30
CA ASP A 65 10.59 16.26 -19.73
C ASP A 65 11.52 16.14 -18.52
N ALA A 66 12.40 15.14 -18.53
CA ALA A 66 13.30 14.89 -17.42
C ALA A 66 14.29 16.04 -17.24
N ASP A 67 14.76 16.64 -18.33
CA ASP A 67 15.72 17.75 -18.30
C ASP A 67 15.10 19.00 -17.63
N ASP A 68 13.84 19.30 -17.96
CA ASP A 68 13.08 20.40 -17.34
C ASP A 68 12.91 20.19 -15.81
N VAL A 69 12.66 18.94 -15.39
CA VAL A 69 12.48 18.58 -13.97
C VAL A 69 13.82 18.63 -13.21
N PHE A 70 14.92 18.18 -13.80
CA PHE A 70 16.24 18.22 -13.16
C PHE A 70 16.75 19.65 -12.98
N ALA A 71 16.51 20.52 -13.95
CA ALA A 71 16.80 21.95 -13.85
C ALA A 71 15.99 22.61 -12.71
N GLU A 72 14.69 22.28 -12.58
CA GLU A 72 13.82 22.84 -11.53
C GLU A 72 14.21 22.34 -10.12
N LEU A 73 14.71 21.12 -10.01
CA LEU A 73 15.20 20.54 -8.76
C LEU A 73 16.64 20.91 -8.41
N GLY A 74 17.35 21.63 -9.29
CA GLY A 74 18.73 22.07 -9.07
C GLY A 74 19.75 20.93 -9.06
N LEU A 75 19.51 19.90 -9.88
CA LEU A 75 20.35 18.71 -9.98
C LEU A 75 21.31 18.75 -11.19
N GLU A 76 21.41 19.89 -11.88
CA GLU A 76 22.32 20.17 -13.01
C GLU A 76 23.71 20.69 -12.59
#